data_AF-A0A7W2IB64-F1
#
_entry.id   AF-A0A7W2IB64-F1
#
_cell.length_a   1.000
_cell.length_b   1.000
_cell.length_c   1.000
_cell.angle_alpha   90.00
_cell.angle_beta   90.00
_cell.angle_gamma   90.00
#
_symmetry.space_group_name_H-M   'P 1'
#
loop_
_entity.id
_entity.type
_entity.pdbx_description
1 polymer ?
#
loop_
_entity_poly.entity_id
_entity_poly.type
_entity_poly.pdbx_seq_one_letter_code
_entity_poly.pdbx_strand_id
1 'polypeptide(L)'
;MDSNLKASLTSLHHRLASAGPVDEELLELLQQLDGDIKALMERAPAQRAADAGTTTYGLAERTQELSAKFAAKHPQLEPALRELGNILSSMGI
;
A
#
# COMPACT_ATOMS: atom_id res chain seq x y z
N MET A 1 -11.78 -3.35 -10.43
CA MET A 1 -10.54 -3.77 -9.76
C MET A 1 -10.07 -2.70 -8.76
N ASP A 2 -10.23 -1.41 -9.06
CA ASP A 2 -9.85 -0.27 -8.19
C ASP A 2 -10.58 -0.24 -6.83
N SER A 3 -11.79 -0.79 -6.75
CA SER A 3 -12.58 -0.84 -5.51
C SER A 3 -11.91 -1.67 -4.42
N ASN A 4 -11.17 -2.73 -4.78
CA ASN A 4 -10.50 -3.59 -3.80
C ASN A 4 -9.28 -2.88 -3.19
N LEU A 5 -8.47 -2.22 -4.03
CA LEU A 5 -7.33 -1.42 -3.58
C LEU A 5 -7.76 -0.30 -2.63
N LYS A 6 -8.83 0.42 -3.00
CA LYS A 6 -9.40 1.50 -2.18
C LYS A 6 -9.96 0.99 -0.86
N ALA A 7 -10.58 -0.20 -0.86
CA ALA A 7 -11.07 -0.84 0.35
C ALA A 7 -9.92 -1.24 1.29
N SER A 8 -8.85 -1.85 0.76
CA SER A 8 -7.69 -2.24 1.57
C SER A 8 -6.93 -1.02 2.11
N LEU A 9 -6.80 0.07 1.35
CA LEU A 9 -6.24 1.34 1.84
C LEU A 9 -7.10 1.95 2.97
N THR A 10 -8.41 1.96 2.81
CA THR A 10 -9.33 2.46 3.84
C THR A 10 -9.26 1.61 5.10
N SER A 11 -9.18 0.29 4.94
CA SER A 11 -9.00 -0.63 6.07
C SER A 11 -7.64 -0.45 6.75
N LEU A 12 -6.57 -0.22 5.99
CA LEU A 12 -5.25 0.09 6.54
C LEU A 12 -5.30 1.37 7.36
N HIS A 13 -5.89 2.44 6.81
CA HIS A 13 -6.01 3.73 7.48
C HIS A 13 -6.82 3.63 8.78
N HIS A 14 -7.94 2.90 8.76
CA HIS A 14 -8.76 2.69 9.96
C HIS A 14 -8.01 1.87 11.02
N ARG A 15 -7.24 0.85 10.60
CA ARG A 15 -6.39 0.09 11.51
C ARG A 15 -5.27 0.97 12.06
N LEU A 16 -4.67 1.84 11.26
CA LEU A 16 -3.64 2.79 11.71
C LEU A 16 -4.19 3.73 12.79
N ALA A 17 -5.40 4.26 12.58
CA ALA A 17 -6.08 5.13 13.54
C ALA A 17 -6.43 4.39 14.86
N SER A 18 -6.66 3.07 14.80
CA SER A 18 -7.00 2.25 15.96
C SER A 18 -5.79 1.55 16.61
N ALA A 19 -4.66 1.41 15.91
CA ALA A 19 -3.49 0.63 16.32
C ALA A 19 -2.63 1.31 17.39
N GLY A 20 -2.95 2.55 17.76
CA GLY A 20 -2.18 3.36 18.71
C GLY A 20 -1.06 4.14 18.03
N PRO A 21 -0.12 4.72 18.81
CA PRO A 21 0.94 5.56 18.25
C PRO A 21 1.85 4.72 17.36
N VAL A 22 1.80 4.98 16.06
CA VAL A 22 2.75 4.47 15.06
C VAL A 22 3.98 5.36 15.08
N ASP A 23 5.18 4.80 14.95
CA ASP A 23 6.41 5.59 14.84
C ASP A 23 6.29 6.62 13.70
N GLU A 24 6.78 7.84 13.90
CA GLU A 24 6.73 8.91 12.88
C GLU A 24 7.35 8.46 11.55
N GLU A 25 8.50 7.78 11.58
CA GLU A 25 9.15 7.23 10.38
C GLU A 25 8.22 6.26 9.62
N LEU A 26 7.54 5.37 10.35
CA LEU A 26 6.62 4.40 9.76
C LEU A 26 5.37 5.08 9.20
N LEU A 27 4.88 6.13 9.88
CA LEU A 27 3.76 6.95 9.44
C LEU A 27 4.11 7.68 8.13
N GLU A 28 5.28 8.32 8.06
CA GLU A 28 5.74 9.00 6.86
C GLU A 28 5.87 8.05 5.67
N LEU A 29 6.45 6.86 5.88
CA LEU A 29 6.56 5.84 4.83
C LEU A 29 5.19 5.39 4.32
N LEU A 30 4.21 5.26 5.22
CA LEU A 30 2.86 4.82 4.91
C LEU A 30 2.06 5.92 4.20
N GLN A 31 2.25 7.19 4.58
CA GLN A 31 1.70 8.35 3.86
C GLN A 31 2.30 8.46 2.45
N GLN A 32 3.61 8.23 2.31
CA GLN A 32 4.25 8.24 0.99
C GLN A 32 3.67 7.13 0.11
N LEU A 33 3.54 5.91 0.64
CA LEU A 33 2.92 4.79 -0.06
C LEU A 33 1.48 5.10 -0.49
N ASP A 34 0.66 5.67 0.39
CA ASP A 34 -0.71 6.08 0.06
C ASP A 34 -0.75 7.13 -1.06
N GLY A 35 0.17 8.10 -1.03
CA GLY A 35 0.33 9.10 -2.08
C GLY A 35 0.73 8.48 -3.42
N ASP A 36 1.69 7.56 -3.43
CA ASP A 36 2.14 6.85 -4.63
C ASP A 36 0.99 6.00 -5.23
N ILE A 37 0.22 5.29 -4.38
CA ILE A 37 -0.94 4.51 -4.83
C ILE A 37 -2.03 5.42 -5.41
N LYS A 38 -2.32 6.55 -4.76
CA LYS A 38 -3.30 7.53 -5.27
C LYS A 38 -2.86 8.13 -6.59
N ALA A 39 -1.60 8.54 -6.71
CA ALA A 39 -1.05 9.04 -7.97
C ALA A 39 -1.17 8.00 -9.09
N LEU A 40 -0.94 6.72 -8.77
CA LEU A 40 -1.19 5.62 -9.70
C LEU A 40 -2.68 5.52 -10.07
N MET A 41 -3.59 5.69 -9.11
CA MET A 41 -5.06 5.68 -9.32
C MET A 41 -5.58 6.85 -10.16
N GLU A 42 -5.00 8.02 -10.01
CA GLU A 42 -5.40 9.23 -10.73
C GLU A 42 -4.87 9.26 -12.17
N ARG A 43 -3.85 8.46 -12.49
CA ARG A 43 -3.38 8.30 -13.88
C ARG A 43 -4.45 7.64 -14.74
N ALA A 44 -4.62 8.17 -15.95
CA ALA A 44 -5.53 7.62 -16.93
C ALA A 44 -5.22 6.13 -17.20
N PRO A 45 -6.23 5.26 -17.38
CA PRO A 45 -6.03 3.82 -17.54
C PRO A 45 -5.09 3.46 -18.70
N ALA A 46 -5.05 4.28 -19.75
CA ALA A 46 -4.12 4.12 -20.88
C ALA A 46 -2.64 4.34 -20.50
N GLN A 47 -2.35 5.28 -19.60
CA GLN A 47 -0.99 5.53 -19.08
C GLN A 47 -0.62 4.52 -17.99
N ARG A 48 -1.63 4.10 -17.23
CA ARG A 48 -1.49 3.09 -16.19
C ARG A 48 -1.09 1.75 -16.78
N ALA A 49 -1.70 1.31 -17.88
CA ALA A 49 -1.32 0.05 -18.55
C ALA A 49 0.12 0.07 -19.09
N ALA A 50 0.63 1.24 -19.51
CA ALA A 50 2.00 1.38 -20.00
C ALA A 50 3.06 1.36 -18.87
N ASP A 51 2.67 1.77 -17.66
CA ASP A 51 3.56 1.95 -16.50
C ASP A 51 3.28 0.94 -15.37
N ALA A 52 2.23 0.12 -15.51
CA ALA A 52 1.74 -0.79 -14.48
C ALA A 52 2.77 -1.85 -14.09
N GLY A 53 3.53 -2.37 -15.06
CA GLY A 53 4.53 -3.41 -14.80
C GLY A 53 5.63 -2.91 -13.86
N THR A 54 6.15 -1.70 -14.07
CA THR A 54 7.29 -1.18 -13.30
C THR A 54 6.84 -0.49 -12.01
N THR A 55 5.82 0.37 -12.10
CA THR A 55 5.37 1.19 -10.97
C THR A 55 4.58 0.37 -9.97
N THR A 56 3.71 -0.54 -10.41
CA THR A 56 2.90 -1.35 -9.48
C THR A 56 3.74 -2.45 -8.82
N TYR A 57 4.72 -3.02 -9.54
CA TYR A 57 5.67 -3.97 -8.97
C TYR A 57 6.56 -3.31 -7.90
N GLY A 58 7.15 -2.14 -8.18
CA GLY A 58 7.93 -1.41 -7.18
C GLY A 58 7.11 -1.00 -5.96
N LEU A 59 5.83 -0.67 -6.15
CA LEU A 59 4.92 -0.38 -5.05
C LEU A 59 4.57 -1.61 -4.22
N ALA A 60 4.41 -2.77 -4.87
CA ALA A 60 4.18 -4.03 -4.19
C ALA A 60 5.39 -4.44 -3.34
N GLU A 61 6.62 -4.36 -3.88
CA GLU A 61 7.85 -4.63 -3.13
C GLU A 61 7.98 -3.72 -1.93
N ARG A 62 7.82 -2.40 -2.13
CA ARG A 62 7.89 -1.42 -1.04
C ARG A 62 6.84 -1.68 0.04
N THR A 63 5.63 -2.08 -0.35
CA THR A 63 4.57 -2.45 0.60
C THR A 63 4.92 -3.71 1.39
N GLN A 64 5.53 -4.70 0.75
CA GLN A 64 5.98 -5.93 1.42
C GLN A 64 7.13 -5.65 2.40
N GLU A 65 8.09 -4.81 2.02
CA GLU A 65 9.16 -4.36 2.92
C GLU A 65 8.59 -3.61 4.14
N LEU A 66 7.64 -2.70 3.91
CA LEU A 66 6.95 -2.02 5.00
C LEU A 66 6.19 -3.01 5.88
N SER A 67 5.47 -3.97 5.29
CA SER A 67 4.78 -5.01 6.04
C SER A 67 5.72 -5.78 6.98
N ALA A 68 6.95 -6.09 6.53
CA ALA A 68 7.95 -6.74 7.37
C ALA A 68 8.44 -5.85 8.52
N LYS A 69 8.67 -4.56 8.27
CA LYS A 69 9.03 -3.58 9.31
C LYS A 69 7.92 -3.39 10.34
N PHE A 70 6.67 -3.27 9.86
CA PHE A 70 5.49 -3.17 10.71
C PHE A 70 5.21 -4.47 11.47
N ALA A 71 5.56 -5.66 10.96
CA ALA A 71 5.38 -6.91 11.70
C ALA A 71 6.11 -6.93 13.04
N ALA A 72 7.28 -6.28 13.12
CA ALA A 72 8.09 -6.22 14.34
C ALA A 72 7.52 -5.26 15.40
N LYS A 73 6.96 -4.11 14.97
CA LYS A 73 6.49 -3.04 15.88
C LYS A 73 4.96 -2.96 16.03
N HIS A 74 4.23 -3.27 14.96
CA HIS A 74 2.77 -3.20 14.84
C HIS A 74 2.21 -4.42 14.11
N PRO A 75 2.26 -5.62 14.72
CA PRO A 75 1.81 -6.87 14.07
C PRO A 75 0.34 -6.86 13.62
N GLN A 76 -0.49 -5.99 14.21
CA GLN A 76 -1.89 -5.78 13.79
C GLN A 76 -2.05 -5.12 12.40
N LEU A 77 -1.02 -4.43 11.92
CA LEU A 77 -0.99 -3.73 10.62
C LEU A 77 -0.37 -4.58 9.51
N GLU A 78 0.48 -5.54 9.87
CA GLU A 78 1.12 -6.50 8.94
C GLU A 78 0.12 -7.14 7.96
N PRO A 79 -0.98 -7.78 8.39
CA PRO A 79 -1.88 -8.45 7.45
C PRO A 79 -2.56 -7.47 6.46
N ALA A 80 -2.81 -6.22 6.86
CA ALA A 80 -3.40 -5.22 5.98
C ALA A 80 -2.40 -4.71 4.93
N LEU A 81 -1.13 -4.50 5.31
CA LEU A 81 -0.06 -4.13 4.38
C LEU A 81 0.26 -5.28 3.43
N ARG A 82 0.35 -6.52 3.94
CA ARG A 82 0.58 -7.71 3.11
C ARG A 82 -0.51 -7.89 2.05
N GLU A 83 -1.78 -7.70 2.42
CA GLU A 83 -2.89 -7.75 1.47
C GLU A 83 -2.78 -6.66 0.40
N LEU A 84 -2.45 -5.42 0.78
CA LEU A 84 -2.20 -4.33 -0.16
C LEU A 84 -1.06 -4.67 -1.14
N GLY A 85 0.05 -5.20 -0.64
CA GLY A 85 1.18 -5.62 -1.48
C GLY A 85 0.78 -6.71 -2.48
N ASN A 86 -0.05 -7.67 -2.06
CA ASN A 86 -0.58 -8.70 -2.96
C ASN A 86 -1.52 -8.14 -4.03
N ILE A 87 -2.39 -7.18 -3.67
CA ILE A 87 -3.29 -6.53 -4.63
C ILE A 87 -2.49 -5.71 -5.66
N LEU A 88 -1.48 -4.96 -5.20
CA LEU A 88 -0.58 -4.21 -6.07
C LEU A 88 0.22 -5.15 -6.98
N SER A 89 0.78 -6.22 -6.43
CA SER A 89 1.49 -7.24 -7.22
C SER A 89 0.56 -7.82 -8.27
N SER A 90 -0.66 -8.24 -7.90
CA SER A 90 -1.67 -8.78 -8.80
C SER A 90 -2.11 -7.83 -9.92
N MET A 91 -1.85 -6.53 -9.83
CA MET A 91 -2.12 -5.56 -10.90
C MET A 91 -0.92 -5.35 -11.85
N GLY A 92 0.29 -5.68 -11.42
CA GLY A 92 1.51 -5.61 -12.23
C GLY A 92 1.91 -6.93 -12.91
N ILE A 93 1.20 -8.02 -12.62
CA ILE A 93 1.36 -9.35 -13.25
C ILE A 93 0.47 -9.45 -14.49
#